data_AF-A0A3S1H9P6-F1
#
_entry.id   AF-A0A3S1H9P6-F1
#
_cell.length_a   1.000
_cell.length_b   1.000
_cell.length_c   1.000
_cell.angle_alpha   90.00
_cell.angle_beta   90.00
_cell.angle_gamma   90.00
#
_symmetry.space_group_name_H-M   'P 1'
#
loop_
_entity.id
_entity.type
_entity.pdbx_description
1 polymer ?
#
loop_
_entity_poly.entity_id
_entity_poly.type
_entity_poly.pdbx_seq_one_letter_code
_entity_poly.pdbx_strand_id
1 'polypeptide(L)'
;MLQFVLSGVAIGSIYGLIGMALAISFYVTRIINFAQGQLMMVTVMVTAELASSGYPVWLAALAGLACSCIVGILSYVIAVRPILLSNRFSFGWLVSTLGFAVIVENAAAYIWGPTSQA
;
A
#
# COMPACT_ATOMS: atom_id res chain seq x y z
N MET A 1 32.01 5.26 0.81
CA MET A 1 31.80 3.98 0.09
C MET A 1 30.93 3.01 0.88
N LEU A 2 31.26 2.67 2.13
CA LEU A 2 30.42 1.77 2.95
C LEU A 2 28.97 2.26 3.13
N GLN A 3 28.75 3.57 3.34
CA GLN A 3 27.41 4.16 3.44
C GLN A 3 26.56 3.95 2.18
N PHE A 4 27.15 4.06 0.99
CA PHE A 4 26.44 3.84 -0.28
C PHE A 4 26.06 2.37 -0.45
N VAL A 5 26.94 1.45 -0.06
CA VAL A 5 26.64 0.01 -0.08
C VAL A 5 25.50 -0.29 0.88
N LEU A 6 25.55 0.22 2.11
CA LEU A 6 24.49 0.01 3.11
C LEU A 6 23.15 0.61 2.66
N SER A 7 23.17 1.82 2.09
CA SER A 7 21.96 2.44 1.54
C SER A 7 21.41 1.65 0.35
N GLY A 8 22.26 1.16 -0.55
CA GLY A 8 21.85 0.30 -1.65
C GLY A 8 21.22 -1.01 -1.19
N VAL A 9 21.79 -1.66 -0.17
CA VAL A 9 21.21 -2.87 0.45
C VAL A 9 19.88 -2.56 1.13
N ALA A 10 19.76 -1.43 1.84
CA ALA A 10 18.51 -1.02 2.48
C ALA A 10 17.39 -0.80 1.45
N ILE A 11 17.66 -0.04 0.38
CA ILE A 11 16.71 0.23 -0.69
C ILE A 11 16.35 -1.05 -1.45
N GLY A 12 17.34 -1.90 -1.76
CA GLY A 12 17.11 -3.19 -2.40
C GLY A 12 16.26 -4.12 -1.54
N SER A 13 16.46 -4.13 -0.23
CA SER A 13 15.65 -4.91 0.72
C SER A 13 14.20 -4.41 0.74
N ILE A 14 13.99 -3.09 0.72
CA ILE A 14 12.65 -2.50 0.64
C ILE A 14 11.96 -2.97 -0.65
N TYR A 15 12.54 -2.73 -1.82
CA TYR A 15 11.93 -3.15 -3.09
C TYR A 15 11.76 -4.68 -3.20
N GLY A 16 12.67 -5.46 -2.63
CA GLY A 16 12.55 -6.92 -2.54
C GLY A 16 11.32 -7.34 -1.74
N LEU A 17 11.09 -6.73 -0.58
CA LEU A 17 9.91 -6.97 0.25
C LEU A 17 8.62 -6.53 -0.46
N ILE A 18 8.65 -5.40 -1.18
CA ILE A 18 7.53 -4.93 -2.00
C ILE A 18 7.15 -5.99 -3.06
N GLY A 19 8.15 -6.51 -3.78
CA GLY A 19 7.96 -7.56 -4.76
C GLY A 19 7.43 -8.86 -4.14
N MET A 20 7.95 -9.24 -2.97
CA MET A 20 7.48 -10.41 -2.23
C MET A 20 6.02 -10.26 -1.80
N ALA A 21 5.60 -9.08 -1.35
CA ALA A 21 4.21 -8.82 -0.96
C ALA A 21 3.25 -8.94 -2.16
N LEU A 22 3.63 -8.40 -3.33
CA LEU A 22 2.89 -8.60 -4.58
C LEU A 22 2.83 -10.08 -4.98
N ALA A 23 3.96 -10.78 -4.90
CA ALA A 23 4.03 -12.20 -5.24
C ALA A 23 3.11 -13.04 -4.33
N ILE A 24 3.17 -12.84 -3.01
CA ILE A 24 2.30 -13.55 -2.04
C ILE A 24 0.82 -13.28 -2.35
N SER A 25 0.46 -12.03 -2.59
CA SER A 25 -0.92 -11.65 -2.94
C SER A 25 -1.39 -12.39 -4.21
N PHE A 26 -0.54 -12.43 -5.24
CA PHE A 26 -0.84 -13.14 -6.49
C PHE A 26 -0.87 -14.66 -6.32
N TYR A 27 0.03 -15.26 -5.53
CA TYR A 27 0.03 -16.70 -5.31
C TYR A 27 -1.22 -17.20 -4.61
N VAL A 28 -1.73 -16.43 -3.65
CA VAL A 28 -2.94 -16.78 -2.88
C VAL A 28 -4.22 -16.51 -3.68
N THR A 29 -4.30 -15.39 -4.39
CA THR A 29 -5.55 -14.93 -5.02
C THR A 29 -5.61 -15.13 -6.53
N ARG A 30 -4.47 -15.41 -7.18
CA ARG A 30 -4.30 -15.37 -8.66
C ARG A 30 -4.66 -14.02 -9.29
N ILE A 31 -4.70 -12.96 -8.49
CA ILE A 31 -5.03 -11.59 -8.87
C ILE A 31 -3.87 -10.69 -8.49
N ILE A 32 -3.48 -9.78 -9.40
CA ILE A 32 -2.48 -8.77 -9.09
C ILE A 32 -3.19 -7.60 -8.40
N ASN A 33 -2.81 -7.30 -7.16
CA ASN A 33 -3.38 -6.17 -6.43
C ASN A 33 -2.73 -4.86 -6.90
N PHE A 34 -3.40 -4.12 -7.80
CA PHE A 34 -2.90 -2.82 -8.26
C PHE A 34 -2.98 -1.71 -7.20
N ALA A 35 -3.69 -1.92 -6.10
CA ALA A 35 -3.73 -0.97 -4.99
C ALA A 35 -2.50 -1.05 -4.08
N GLN A 36 -1.54 -1.95 -4.36
CA GLN A 36 -0.34 -2.12 -3.53
C GLN A 36 0.46 -0.83 -3.35
N GLY A 37 0.56 0.00 -4.39
CA GLY A 37 1.23 1.30 -4.30
C GLY A 37 0.51 2.24 -3.32
N GLN A 38 -0.81 2.25 -3.34
CA GLN A 38 -1.63 3.08 -2.45
C GLN A 38 -1.57 2.59 -1.00
N LEU A 39 -1.49 1.28 -0.76
CA LEU A 39 -1.24 0.72 0.57
C LEU A 39 0.08 1.24 1.15
N MET A 40 1.13 1.30 0.32
CA MET A 40 2.42 1.86 0.73
C MET A 40 2.34 3.35 1.02
N MET A 41 1.65 4.10 0.15
CA MET A 41 1.43 5.53 0.35
C MET A 41 0.77 5.81 1.70
N VAL A 42 -0.35 5.15 2.01
CA VAL A 42 -1.05 5.35 3.30
C VAL A 42 -0.17 5.01 4.48
N THR A 43 0.60 3.91 4.40
CA THR A 43 1.53 3.50 5.46
C THR A 43 2.53 4.61 5.76
N VAL A 44 3.18 5.14 4.71
CA VAL A 44 4.22 6.16 4.85
C VAL A 44 3.63 7.50 5.30
N MET A 45 2.48 7.90 4.75
CA MET A 45 1.81 9.15 5.14
C MET A 45 1.42 9.14 6.62
N VAL A 46 0.81 8.06 7.12
CA VAL A 46 0.44 7.94 8.54
C VAL A 46 1.67 7.96 9.43
N THR A 47 2.74 7.24 9.06
CA THR A 47 3.99 7.27 9.83
C THR A 47 4.65 8.65 9.81
N ALA A 48 4.63 9.35 8.67
CA ALA A 48 5.21 10.69 8.53
C ALA A 48 4.46 11.72 9.38
N GLU A 49 3.13 11.71 9.36
CA GLU A 49 2.30 12.61 10.19
C GLU A 49 2.52 12.42 11.69
N LEU A 50 2.58 11.17 12.15
CA LEU A 50 2.80 10.91 13.57
C LEU A 50 4.21 11.29 14.00
N ALA A 51 5.21 11.04 13.14
CA ALA A 51 6.57 11.45 13.40
C ALA A 51 6.73 12.98 13.40
N SER A 52 6.06 13.70 12.50
CA SER A 52 6.07 15.17 12.47
C SER A 52 5.32 15.80 13.65
N SER A 53 4.31 15.11 14.18
CA SER A 53 3.56 15.51 15.39
C SER A 53 4.33 15.32 16.70
N GLY A 54 5.59 14.85 16.64
CA GLY A 54 6.46 14.70 17.81
C GLY A 54 6.33 13.35 18.55
N TYR A 55 5.58 12.39 18.01
CA TYR A 55 5.55 11.05 18.57
C TYR A 55 6.87 10.31 18.27
N PRO A 56 7.27 9.36 19.14
CA PRO A 56 8.45 8.54 18.89
C PRO A 56 8.28 7.74 17.60
N VAL A 57 9.32 7.73 16.76
CA VAL A 57 9.33 7.13 15.42
C VAL A 57 8.88 5.66 15.42
N TRP A 58 9.23 4.91 16.46
CA TRP A 58 8.79 3.51 16.59
C TRP A 58 7.26 3.38 16.71
N LEU A 59 6.62 4.28 17.46
CA LEU A 59 5.17 4.29 17.62
C LEU A 59 4.48 4.74 16.32
N ALA A 60 5.05 5.70 15.62
CA ALA A 60 4.61 6.14 14.30
C ALA A 60 4.69 5.01 13.25
N ALA A 61 5.75 4.20 13.29
CA ALA A 61 5.91 3.04 12.41
C ALA A 61 4.87 1.95 12.72
N LEU A 62 4.61 1.66 14.00
CA LEU A 62 3.56 0.71 14.40
C LEU A 62 2.17 1.18 13.99
N ALA A 63 1.86 2.47 14.13
CA ALA A 63 0.60 3.05 13.68
C ALA A 63 0.44 2.97 12.16
N GLY A 64 1.50 3.26 11.40
CA GLY A 64 1.51 3.10 9.94
C GLY A 64 1.27 1.66 9.52
N LEU A 65 1.94 0.69 10.16
CA LEU A 65 1.73 -0.75 9.91
C LEU A 65 0.30 -1.19 10.24
N ALA A 66 -0.26 -0.73 11.36
CA ALA A 66 -1.64 -1.02 11.73
C ALA A 66 -2.63 -0.45 10.70
N CYS A 67 -2.41 0.79 10.25
CA CYS A 67 -3.22 1.41 9.22
C CYS A 67 -3.13 0.64 7.89
N SER A 68 -1.91 0.26 7.48
CA SER A 68 -1.65 -0.56 6.29
C SER A 68 -2.41 -1.89 6.32
N CYS A 69 -2.42 -2.55 7.48
CA CYS A 69 -3.16 -3.80 7.67
C CYS A 69 -4.67 -3.59 7.49
N ILE A 70 -5.23 -2.52 8.07
CA ILE A 70 -6.65 -2.18 7.92
C ILE A 70 -6.99 -1.91 6.45
N VAL A 71 -6.22 -1.07 5.76
CA VAL A 71 -6.48 -0.76 4.34
C VAL A 71 -6.25 -1.99 3.46
N GLY A 72 -5.28 -2.84 3.80
CA GLY A 72 -5.02 -4.12 3.14
C GLY A 72 -6.22 -5.07 3.25
N ILE A 73 -6.80 -5.20 4.45
CA ILE A 73 -8.03 -5.98 4.67
C ILE A 73 -9.19 -5.39 3.87
N LEU A 74 -9.36 -4.07 3.88
CA LEU A 74 -10.39 -3.40 3.08
C LEU A 74 -10.20 -3.65 1.58
N SER A 75 -8.97 -3.60 1.08
CA SER A 75 -8.65 -3.89 -0.31
C SER A 75 -9.03 -5.33 -0.68
N TYR A 76 -8.77 -6.28 0.21
CA TYR A 76 -9.13 -7.68 0.00
C TYR A 76 -10.64 -7.87 -0.01
N VAL A 77 -11.35 -7.31 0.98
CA VAL A 77 -12.81 -7.50 1.12
C VAL A 77 -13.60 -6.78 0.03
N ILE A 78 -13.17 -5.58 -0.39
CA ILE A 78 -13.91 -4.72 -1.31
C ILE A 78 -13.49 -4.95 -2.77
N ALA A 79 -12.19 -5.09 -3.04
CA ALA A 79 -11.70 -5.19 -4.42
C ALA A 79 -11.51 -6.65 -4.88
N VAL A 80 -10.95 -7.50 -4.02
CA VAL A 80 -10.51 -8.84 -4.45
C VAL A 80 -11.60 -9.91 -4.25
N ARG A 81 -12.17 -9.99 -3.04
CA ARG A 81 -13.16 -11.00 -2.65
C ARG A 81 -14.41 -11.03 -3.54
N PRO A 82 -15.02 -9.90 -3.98
CA PRO A 82 -16.23 -9.94 -4.80
C PRO A 82 -15.97 -10.50 -6.21
N ILE A 83 -14.79 -10.22 -6.76
CA ILE A 83 -14.38 -10.73 -8.07
C ILE A 83 -14.14 -12.24 -8.00
N LEU A 84 -13.47 -12.72 -6.93
CA LEU A 84 -13.26 -14.15 -6.70
C LEU A 84 -14.57 -14.94 -6.61
N LEU A 85 -15.59 -14.37 -5.94
CA LEU A 85 -16.90 -15.00 -5.78
C LEU A 85 -17.73 -15.01 -7.07
N SER A 86 -17.49 -14.08 -7.99
CA SER A 86 -18.35 -13.89 -9.17
C SER A 86 -18.03 -14.85 -10.32
N ASN A 87 -17.03 -15.73 -10.20
CA ASN A 87 -16.63 -16.77 -11.17
C ASN A 87 -16.50 -16.30 -12.64
N ARG A 88 -16.35 -14.99 -12.87
CA ARG A 88 -16.16 -14.39 -14.20
C ARG A 88 -14.66 -14.23 -14.44
N PHE A 89 -14.11 -15.11 -15.28
CA PHE A 89 -12.74 -15.08 -15.81
C PHE A 89 -12.51 -13.86 -16.73
N SER A 90 -12.65 -12.65 -16.19
CA SER A 90 -12.40 -11.41 -16.93
C SER A 90 -11.48 -10.49 -16.13
N PHE A 91 -10.85 -9.55 -16.83
CA PHE A 91 -10.01 -8.46 -16.30
C PHE A 91 -10.71 -7.54 -15.27
N GLY A 92 -11.88 -7.91 -14.75
CA GLY A 92 -12.61 -7.17 -13.72
C GLY A 92 -11.83 -6.99 -12.43
N TRP A 93 -10.89 -7.90 -12.11
CA TRP A 93 -9.99 -7.73 -10.96
C TRP A 93 -9.07 -6.51 -11.11
N LEU A 94 -8.63 -6.20 -12.33
CA LEU A 94 -7.81 -5.03 -12.64
C LEU A 94 -8.62 -3.76 -12.37
N VAL A 95 -9.82 -3.68 -12.96
CA VAL A 95 -10.70 -2.51 -12.80
C VAL A 95 -11.11 -2.32 -11.34
N SER A 96 -11.40 -3.41 -10.61
CA SER A 96 -11.79 -3.34 -9.21
C SER A 96 -10.64 -2.87 -8.30
N THR A 97 -9.44 -3.42 -8.47
CA THR A 97 -8.26 -3.03 -7.67
C THR A 97 -7.77 -1.63 -8.02
N LEU A 98 -7.82 -1.22 -9.30
CA LEU A 98 -7.55 0.17 -9.70
C LEU A 98 -8.61 1.13 -9.16
N GLY A 99 -9.89 0.77 -9.23
CA GLY A 99 -10.97 1.59 -8.65
C GLY A 99 -10.77 1.80 -7.15
N PHE A 100 -10.39 0.74 -6.43
CA PHE A 100 -10.03 0.85 -5.02
C PHE A 100 -8.79 1.74 -4.81
N ALA A 101 -7.75 1.57 -5.64
CA ALA A 101 -6.55 2.40 -5.58
C ALA A 101 -6.90 3.90 -5.73
N VAL A 102 -7.72 4.25 -6.72
CA VAL A 102 -8.16 5.63 -6.95
C VAL A 102 -8.97 6.17 -5.77
N ILE A 103 -9.84 5.35 -5.15
CA ILE A 103 -10.59 5.76 -3.95
C ILE A 103 -9.62 6.08 -2.80
N VAL A 104 -8.64 5.22 -2.55
CA VAL A 104 -7.63 5.44 -1.49
C VAL A 104 -6.79 6.68 -1.78
N GLU A 105 -6.39 6.88 -3.04
CA GLU A 105 -5.63 8.04 -3.47
C GLU A 105 -6.41 9.35 -3.26
N ASN A 106 -7.69 9.38 -3.66
CA ASN A 106 -8.54 10.56 -3.46
C ASN A 106 -8.85 10.81 -1.98
N ALA A 107 -9.06 9.76 -1.19
CA ALA A 107 -9.25 9.89 0.25
C ALA A 107 -7.99 10.47 0.91
N ALA A 108 -6.82 10.02 0.49
CA ALA A 108 -5.57 10.58 0.98
C ALA A 108 -5.36 12.03 0.53
N ALA A 109 -5.68 12.37 -0.73
CA ALA A 109 -5.62 13.75 -1.21
C ALA A 109 -6.56 14.69 -0.44
N TYR A 110 -7.68 14.18 0.09
CA TYR A 110 -8.58 14.96 0.96
C TYR A 110 -8.00 15.21 2.35
N ILE A 111 -7.26 14.25 2.92
CA ILE A 111 -6.66 14.35 4.26
C ILE A 111 -5.39 15.20 4.25
N TRP A 112 -4.50 14.94 3.29
CA TRP A 112 -3.15 15.51 3.22
C TRP A 112 -3.01 16.65 2.20
N GLY A 113 -4.04 16.90 1.39
CA GLY A 113 -4.00 17.83 0.28
C GLY A 113 -3.40 17.19 -0.99
N PRO A 114 -3.85 17.59 -2.20
CA PRO A 114 -3.21 17.15 -3.44
C PRO A 114 -1.78 17.71 -3.51
N THR A 115 -0.79 16.87 -3.82
CA THR A 115 0.58 17.30 -4.14
C THR A 115 0.63 18.28 -5.34
N SER A 116 -0.47 18.45 -6.09
CA SER A 116 -0.63 19.41 -7.19
C SER A 116 -0.84 20.88 -6.76
N GLN A 117 -0.34 21.28 -5.59
CA GLN A 117 -0.08 22.70 -5.27
C GLN A 117 1.43 22.90 -5.05
N ALA A 118 2.21 22.70 -6.10
CA ALA A 118 3.58 23.20 -6.25
C ALA A 118 3.91 23.33 -7.75
#